data_AF-A0A7V1WVZ6-F1
#
_entry.id   AF-A0A7V1WVZ6-F1
#
_cell.length_a   1.000
_cell.length_b   1.000
_cell.length_c   1.000
_cell.angle_alpha   90.00
_cell.angle_beta   90.00
_cell.angle_gamma   90.00
#
_symmetry.space_group_name_H-M   'P 1'
#
loop_
_entity.id
_entity.type
_entity.pdbx_description
1 polymer ?
#
loop_
_entity_poly.entity_id
_entity_poly.type
_entity_poly.pdbx_seq_one_letter_code
_entity_poly.pdbx_strand_id
1 'polypeptide(L)'
;MHLSRYLIFFSFPPDFEYRLLFCTKNSAMALLPEADCRRLQSGRIPEQYAETLAELGMVTADPETERREVFTLLDEVNRVDTGLNVSIIPGLACNFACRYCYEGSMKDGRAMEQETVSQ
;
A
#
# COMPACT_ATOMS: atom_id res chain seq x y z
N MET A 1 -2.09 0.58 25.08
CA MET A 1 -2.41 0.70 23.65
C MET A 1 -2.22 2.14 23.24
N HIS A 2 -1.63 2.36 22.07
CA HIS A 2 -1.30 3.66 21.50
C HIS A 2 -1.98 3.76 20.14
N LEU A 3 -2.42 4.96 19.76
CA LEU A 3 -2.89 5.20 18.41
C LEU A 3 -1.73 5.00 17.43
N SER A 4 -1.96 4.27 16.34
CA SER A 4 -0.95 4.03 15.31
C SER A 4 -0.43 5.35 14.73
N ARG A 5 0.88 5.42 14.48
CA ARG A 5 1.51 6.60 13.85
C ARG A 5 1.22 6.71 12.35
N TYR A 6 0.66 5.65 11.77
CA TYR A 6 0.38 5.50 10.35
C TYR A 6 -1.10 5.78 10.02
N LEU A 7 -1.84 6.42 10.92
CA LEU A 7 -3.24 6.79 10.71
C LEU A 7 -3.39 8.20 10.13
N ILE A 8 -4.27 8.30 9.14
CA ILE A 8 -4.75 9.57 8.58
C ILE A 8 -6.25 9.66 8.81
N PHE A 9 -6.70 10.86 9.21
CA PHE A 9 -8.12 11.16 9.43
C PHE A 9 -8.62 12.07 8.31
N PHE A 10 -9.66 11.63 7.60
CA PHE A 10 -10.34 12.39 6.57
C PHE A 10 -11.76 12.74 7.00
N SER A 11 -12.22 13.93 6.62
CA SER A 11 -13.66 14.23 6.66
C SER A 11 -14.40 13.25 5.76
N PHE A 12 -15.61 12.85 6.15
CA PHE A 12 -16.50 12.04 5.32
C PHE A 12 -17.60 12.94 4.73
N PRO A 13 -17.46 13.45 3.48
CA PRO A 13 -18.40 14.44 2.94
C PRO A 13 -19.88 14.04 2.94
N PRO A 14 -20.26 12.76 2.79
CA PRO A 14 -21.66 12.36 2.91
C PRO A 14 -22.26 12.61 4.30
N ASP A 15 -21.45 12.60 5.35
CA ASP A 15 -21.88 12.88 6.73
C ASP A 15 -20.72 13.42 7.59
N PHE A 16 -20.77 14.71 7.91
CA PHE A 16 -19.75 15.40 8.70
C PHE A 16 -19.73 15.02 10.18
N GLU A 17 -20.75 14.29 10.67
CA GLU A 17 -20.71 13.67 12.00
C GLU A 17 -19.75 12.49 12.05
N TYR A 18 -19.19 12.07 10.91
CA TYR A 18 -18.23 10.97 10.82
C TYR A 18 -16.91 11.39 10.17
N ARG A 19 -15.87 10.61 10.46
CA ARG A 19 -14.58 10.65 9.77
C ARG A 19 -14.16 9.26 9.33
N LEU A 20 -13.46 9.25 8.20
CA LEU A 20 -12.76 8.09 7.70
C LEU A 20 -11.34 8.06 8.29
N LEU A 21 -11.01 6.96 8.96
CA LEU A 21 -9.66 6.62 9.36
C LEU A 21 -9.07 5.72 8.29
N PHE A 22 -7.85 6.04 7.85
CA PHE A 22 -7.07 5.23 6.91
C PHE A 22 -5.71 4.90 7.52
N CYS A 23 -5.38 3.62 7.63
CA CYS A 23 -4.08 3.16 8.10
C CYS A 23 -3.14 2.95 6.91
N THR A 24 -2.14 3.81 6.75
CA THR A 24 -1.18 3.72 5.64
C THR A 24 -0.25 2.52 5.73
N LYS A 25 -0.20 1.83 6.89
CA LYS A 25 0.62 0.63 7.08
C LYS A 25 0.04 -0.57 6.30
N ASN A 26 -1.27 -0.75 6.33
CA ASN A 26 -1.95 -1.95 5.81
C ASN A 26 -3.19 -1.64 4.94
N SER A 27 -3.44 -0.36 4.65
CA SER A 27 -4.61 0.13 3.91
C SER A 27 -5.97 -0.16 4.56
N ALA A 28 -6.00 -0.50 5.85
CA ALA A 28 -7.26 -0.68 6.58
C ALA A 28 -8.03 0.63 6.71
N MET A 29 -9.35 0.54 6.72
CA MET A 29 -10.27 1.67 6.82
C MET A 29 -11.30 1.47 7.92
N ALA A 30 -11.69 2.55 8.60
CA ALA A 30 -12.78 2.57 9.56
C ALA A 30 -13.52 3.90 9.48
N LEU A 31 -14.84 3.87 9.65
CA LEU A 31 -15.68 5.07 9.75
C LEU A 31 -16.12 5.22 11.20
N LEU A 32 -15.80 6.35 11.84
CA LEU A 32 -16.13 6.60 13.25
C LEU A 32 -16.78 7.97 13.42
N PRO A 33 -17.62 8.15 14.44
CA PRO A 33 -18.13 9.47 14.79
C PRO A 33 -16.99 10.48 15.05
N GLU A 34 -17.20 11.73 14.66
CA GLU A 34 -16.26 12.85 14.86
C GLU A 34 -15.84 12.97 16.32
N ALA A 35 -16.80 12.81 17.24
CA ALA A 35 -16.55 12.86 18.67
C ALA A 35 -15.54 11.79 19.14
N ASP A 36 -15.64 10.57 18.62
CA ASP A 36 -14.71 9.49 18.95
C ASP A 36 -13.36 9.67 18.26
N CYS A 37 -13.32 10.24 17.06
CA CYS A 37 -12.08 10.61 16.40
C CYS A 37 -11.28 11.64 17.21
N ARG A 38 -11.95 12.66 17.78
CA ARG A 38 -11.32 13.63 18.68
C ARG A 38 -10.77 12.96 19.94
N ARG A 39 -11.49 11.98 20.50
CA ARG A 39 -11.02 11.20 21.65
C ARG A 39 -9.75 10.42 21.30
N LEU A 40 -9.73 9.73 20.15
CA LEU A 40 -8.56 9.01 19.65
C LEU A 40 -7.36 9.94 19.47
N GLN A 41 -7.54 11.11 18.86
CA GLN A 41 -6.49 12.12 18.68
C GLN A 41 -5.95 12.66 20.01
N SER A 42 -6.77 12.66 21.08
CA SER A 42 -6.33 13.00 22.44
C SER A 42 -5.63 11.85 23.18
N GLY A 43 -5.41 10.70 22.52
CA GLY A 43 -4.79 9.51 23.11
C GLY A 43 -5.76 8.63 23.90
N ARG A 44 -7.06 8.87 23.82
CA ARG A 44 -8.09 8.06 24.49
C ARG A 44 -8.76 7.11 23.50
N ILE A 45 -8.48 5.82 23.66
CA ILE A 45 -9.08 4.76 22.85
C ILE A 45 -10.40 4.33 23.54
N PRO A 46 -11.56 4.51 22.90
CA PRO A 46 -12.82 4.04 23.46
C PRO A 46 -12.82 2.51 23.60
N GLU A 47 -13.18 1.99 24.77
CA GLU A 47 -13.15 0.54 25.06
C GLU A 47 -13.98 -0.28 24.07
N GLN A 48 -15.15 0.24 23.68
CA GLN A 48 -16.04 -0.39 22.70
C GLN A 48 -15.43 -0.63 21.32
N TYR A 49 -14.33 0.07 20.98
CA TYR A 49 -13.63 -0.06 19.70
C TYR A 49 -12.22 -0.62 19.84
N ALA A 50 -11.73 -0.83 21.07
CA ALA A 50 -10.33 -1.10 21.31
C ALA A 50 -9.84 -2.37 20.60
N GLU A 51 -10.64 -3.44 20.65
CA GLU A 51 -10.34 -4.72 19.99
C GLU A 51 -10.37 -4.57 18.46
N THR A 52 -11.47 -4.06 17.90
CA THR A 52 -11.59 -3.87 16.44
C THR A 52 -10.52 -2.94 15.87
N LEU A 53 -10.19 -1.85 16.58
CA LEU A 53 -9.10 -0.96 16.15
C LEU A 53 -7.73 -1.64 16.22
N ALA A 54 -7.53 -2.58 17.15
CA ALA A 54 -6.29 -3.35 17.24
C ALA A 54 -6.18 -4.34 16.08
N GLU A 55 -7.27 -5.05 15.77
CA GLU A 55 -7.35 -5.98 14.63
C GLU A 55 -7.12 -5.28 13.29
N LEU A 56 -7.66 -4.06 13.14
CA LEU A 56 -7.43 -3.22 11.95
C LEU A 56 -6.02 -2.61 11.90
N GLY A 57 -5.19 -2.78 12.93
CA GLY A 57 -3.85 -2.20 13.03
C GLY A 57 -3.86 -0.68 13.21
N MET A 58 -4.96 -0.13 13.74
CA MET A 58 -5.16 1.30 14.02
C MET A 58 -4.72 1.67 15.44
N VAL A 59 -4.65 0.70 16.35
CA VAL A 59 -3.97 0.86 17.64
C VAL A 59 -2.89 -0.21 17.80
N THR A 60 -1.79 0.16 18.44
CA THR A 60 -0.64 -0.70 18.68
C THR A 60 -0.32 -0.81 20.17
N ALA A 61 0.18 -1.97 20.61
CA ALA A 61 0.69 -2.13 21.96
C ALA A 61 2.03 -1.40 22.15
N ASP A 62 2.87 -1.38 21.13
CA ASP A 62 4.22 -0.81 21.15
C ASP A 62 4.51 -0.06 19.83
N PRO A 63 4.64 1.28 19.87
CA PRO A 63 4.99 2.09 18.69
C PRO A 63 6.34 1.75 18.06
N GLU A 64 7.32 1.24 18.81
CA GLU A 64 8.63 0.89 18.25
C GLU A 64 8.59 -0.43 17.49
N THR A 65 7.83 -1.41 17.99
CA THR A 65 7.54 -2.64 17.24
C THR A 65 6.80 -2.31 15.95
N GLU A 66 5.76 -1.46 16.01
CA GLU A 66 5.03 -1.02 14.81
C GLU A 66 5.97 -0.36 13.78
N ARG A 67 6.87 0.52 14.24
CA ARG A 67 7.85 1.17 13.35
C ARG A 67 8.77 0.16 12.68
N ARG A 68 9.19 -0.88 13.39
CA ARG A 68 10.05 -1.95 12.85
C ARG A 68 9.31 -2.75 11.79
N GLU A 69 8.05 -3.12 12.03
CA GLU A 69 7.20 -3.82 11.05
C GLU A 69 7.12 -3.07 9.72
N VAL A 70 6.88 -1.75 9.77
CA VAL A 70 6.82 -0.93 8.55
C VAL A 70 8.17 -0.84 7.86
N PHE A 71 9.25 -0.68 8.63
CA PHE A 71 10.60 -0.59 8.07
C PHE A 71 11.03 -1.87 7.35
N THR A 72 10.61 -3.04 7.83
CA THR A 72 10.95 -4.34 7.25
C THR A 72 9.89 -4.88 6.29
N LEU A 73 8.83 -4.11 5.99
CA LEU A 73 7.70 -4.59 5.20
C LEU A 73 8.12 -5.16 3.84
N LEU A 74 8.99 -4.46 3.10
CA LEU A 74 9.42 -4.91 1.77
C LEU A 74 10.31 -6.16 1.86
N ASP A 75 11.14 -6.28 2.89
CA ASP A 75 11.95 -7.48 3.11
C ASP A 75 11.06 -8.69 3.39
N GLU A 76 10.02 -8.50 4.19
CA GLU A 76 9.02 -9.53 4.48
C GLU A 76 8.23 -9.92 3.22
N VAL A 77 7.79 -8.93 2.42
CA VAL A 77 7.10 -9.16 1.13
C VAL A 77 8.01 -9.94 0.18
N ASN A 78 9.26 -9.54 0.02
CA ASN A 78 10.23 -10.23 -0.83
C ASN A 78 10.56 -11.64 -0.31
N ARG A 79 10.54 -11.87 1.01
CA ARG A 79 10.78 -13.18 1.61
C ARG A 79 9.63 -14.15 1.33
N VAL A 80 8.39 -13.66 1.34
CA VAL A 80 7.20 -14.50 1.11
C VAL A 80 6.88 -14.67 -0.37
N ASP A 81 7.27 -13.72 -1.22
CA ASP A 81 7.10 -13.82 -2.66
C ASP A 81 8.16 -14.74 -3.26
N THR A 82 7.77 -15.99 -3.51
CA THR A 82 8.62 -16.96 -4.22
C THR A 82 8.41 -16.94 -5.73
N GLY A 83 7.59 -16.03 -6.24
CA GLY A 83 7.25 -15.93 -7.66
C GLY A 83 8.39 -15.31 -8.46
N LEU A 84 8.77 -15.95 -9.58
CA LEU A 84 9.64 -15.35 -10.57
C LEU A 84 8.82 -14.92 -11.78
N ASN A 85 8.67 -13.60 -11.98
CA ASN A 85 8.03 -13.03 -13.15
C ASN A 85 9.10 -12.52 -14.12
N VAL A 86 9.17 -13.11 -15.31
CA VAL A 86 10.11 -12.70 -16.37
C VAL A 86 9.31 -12.26 -17.58
N SER A 87 9.60 -11.06 -18.08
CA SER A 87 9.11 -10.58 -19.37
C SER A 87 10.22 -10.68 -20.39
N ILE A 88 9.98 -11.48 -21.44
CA ILE A 88 10.89 -11.61 -22.58
C ILE A 88 10.34 -10.70 -23.68
N ILE A 89 11.18 -9.77 -24.16
CA ILE A 89 10.88 -8.88 -25.29
C ILE A 89 11.68 -9.39 -26.50
N PRO A 90 11.07 -10.18 -27.42
CA PRO A 90 11.82 -10.81 -28.50
C PRO A 90 12.36 -9.82 -29.54
N GLY A 91 11.81 -8.61 -29.59
CA GLY A 91 12.31 -7.56 -30.46
C GLY A 91 11.65 -6.22 -30.19
N LEU A 92 12.29 -5.17 -30.70
CA LEU A 92 11.93 -3.75 -30.52
C LEU A 92 11.33 -3.15 -31.81
N ALA A 93 10.94 -4.00 -32.76
CA ALA A 93 10.21 -3.58 -33.96
C ALA A 93 8.71 -3.45 -33.64
N CYS A 94 8.25 -2.23 -33.33
CA CYS A 94 6.85 -1.93 -33.10
C CYS A 94 6.35 -0.92 -34.14
N ASN A 95 5.25 -1.24 -34.83
CA ASN A 95 4.63 -0.39 -35.85
C ASN A 95 3.72 0.72 -35.27
N PHE A 96 3.71 0.89 -33.94
CA PHE A 96 2.94 1.92 -33.25
C PHE A 96 3.83 3.03 -32.69
N ALA A 97 3.33 4.27 -32.76
CA ALA A 97 3.99 5.46 -32.22
C ALA A 97 3.29 5.99 -30.94
N CYS A 98 2.97 5.09 -30.01
CA CYS A 98 2.24 5.46 -28.78
C CYS A 98 3.04 6.46 -27.94
N ARG A 99 2.43 7.62 -27.64
CA ARG A 99 3.04 8.71 -26.86
C ARG A 99 3.45 8.31 -25.43
N TYR A 100 2.80 7.28 -24.87
CA TYR A 100 3.01 6.78 -23.51
C TYR A 100 3.83 5.48 -23.46
N CYS A 101 4.42 5.05 -24.58
CA CYS A 101 5.20 3.82 -24.61
C CYS A 101 6.56 4.03 -23.94
N TYR A 102 6.86 3.22 -22.92
CA TYR A 102 8.15 3.26 -22.20
C TYR A 102 9.34 2.91 -23.11
N GLU A 103 9.12 2.10 -24.15
CA GLU A 103 10.15 1.80 -25.16
C GLU A 103 10.49 3.05 -26.00
N GLY A 104 9.56 4.00 -26.11
CA GLY A 104 9.79 5.32 -26.70
C GLY A 104 10.55 5.27 -28.03
N SER A 105 11.73 5.89 -28.05
CA SER A 105 12.65 5.94 -29.20
C SER A 105 13.59 4.74 -29.31
N MET A 106 13.53 3.76 -28.40
CA MET A 106 14.34 2.54 -28.44
C MET A 106 13.82 1.50 -29.43
N LYS A 107 12.80 1.84 -30.24
CA LYS A 107 12.20 1.01 -31.28
C LYS A 107 13.06 0.96 -32.53
N ASP A 108 14.31 0.56 -32.37
CA ASP A 108 15.34 0.53 -33.41
C ASP A 108 15.33 -0.75 -34.26
N GLY A 109 14.37 -1.64 -33.99
CA GLY A 109 14.18 -2.87 -34.76
C GLY A 109 15.14 -4.00 -34.40
N ARG A 110 15.97 -3.85 -33.36
CA ARG A 110 16.73 -5.00 -32.82
C ARG A 110 15.79 -6.12 -32.43
N ALA A 111 16.19 -7.35 -32.74
CA ALA A 111 15.46 -8.56 -32.41
C ALA A 111 16.43 -9.62 -31.91
N MET A 112 15.93 -10.50 -31.04
CA MET A 112 16.60 -11.73 -30.68
C MET A 112 16.71 -12.64 -31.90
N GLU A 113 17.80 -13.39 -31.98
CA GLU A 113 17.97 -14.40 -33.02
C GLU A 113 17.02 -15.56 -32.80
N GLN A 114 16.60 -16.21 -33.89
CA GLN A 114 15.64 -17.32 -33.84
C GLN A 114 16.09 -18.44 -32.91
N GLU A 115 17.40 -18.74 -32.90
CA GLU A 115 18.02 -19.73 -32.01
C GLU A 115 17.81 -19.37 -30.53
N THR A 116 17.91 -18.08 -30.18
CA THR A 116 17.75 -17.58 -28.81
C THR A 116 16.29 -17.63 -28.36
N VAL A 117 15.34 -17.33 -29.25
CA VAL A 117 13.90 -17.35 -28.95
C VAL A 117 13.35 -18.77 -28.81
N SER A 118 14.00 -19.77 -29.43
CA SER A 118 13.54 -21.16 -29.44
C SER A 118 14.01 -22.04 -28.27
N GLN A 119 14.78 -21.49 -27.32
CA GLN A 119 15.21 -22.18 -26.09
C GLN A 119 14.08 -22.19 -25.04
#